data_AF-A0A9E0FN66-F1
#
_entry.id   AF-A0A9E0FN66-F1
#
_cell.length_a   1.000
_cell.length_b   1.000
_cell.length_c   1.000
_cell.angle_alpha   90.00
_cell.angle_beta   90.00
_cell.angle_gamma   90.00
#
_symmetry.space_group_name_H-M   'P 1'
#
loop_
_entity.id
_entity.type
_entity.pdbx_description
1 polymer ?
#
loop_
_entity_poly.entity_id
_entity_poly.type
_entity_poly.pdbx_seq_one_letter_code
_entity_poly.pdbx_strand_id
1 'polypeptide(L)'
;ERYSRVFKPTEVKMMMSAFSNMETIHIAAYALLLETIGMPDSEFTAFLDYQEMRDKHDYMQKFGVETNADIARTLAMFGGFTEGLQLFASFAMLMNFPRHNKMKGMGQIVSWSVRDESLHCEGIIKLYHAFNAETGVVTKSVADDIIDCCKTVVGLEDKFIDLAFSAGEVQGMTPEDIKAYIRFIADWRLRQLHLPEVFGGARENPLPWLQSMLSGVEHANFFEARSTEYSKAATKGQWHGEAGVWAEFDRSLSRRAEDIPAE
;
A
#
# COMPACT_ATOMS: atom_id res chain seq x y z
N GLU A 1 12.94 -11.81 11.32
CA GLU A 1 13.30 -12.73 12.44
C GLU A 1 12.42 -12.62 13.69
N ARG A 2 12.19 -11.41 14.25
CA ARG A 2 11.46 -11.23 15.53
C ARG A 2 10.04 -11.82 15.56
N TYR A 3 9.28 -11.67 14.47
CA TYR A 3 7.87 -12.08 14.38
C TYR A 3 7.64 -13.43 13.70
N SER A 4 8.48 -13.78 12.72
CA SER A 4 8.38 -15.05 11.95
C SER A 4 8.57 -16.31 12.81
N ARG A 5 9.18 -16.17 14.00
CA ARG A 5 9.34 -17.26 14.96
C ARG A 5 8.05 -17.67 15.68
N VAL A 6 7.04 -16.80 15.67
CA VAL A 6 5.75 -17.02 16.35
C VAL A 6 4.94 -18.09 15.62
N PHE A 7 4.90 -18.02 14.30
CA PHE A 7 4.08 -18.89 13.47
C PHE A 7 4.87 -20.11 13.01
N LYS A 8 4.36 -21.30 13.36
CA LYS A 8 4.96 -22.58 12.97
C LYS A 8 4.61 -23.05 11.55
N PRO A 9 3.38 -22.87 11.04
CA PRO A 9 2.98 -23.36 9.72
C PRO A 9 3.90 -22.85 8.60
N THR A 10 4.20 -23.72 7.64
CA THR A 10 5.19 -23.45 6.58
C THR A 10 4.70 -22.36 5.63
N GLU A 11 3.43 -22.39 5.27
CA GLU A 11 2.77 -21.43 4.40
C GLU A 11 2.81 -20.01 4.98
N VAL A 12 2.64 -19.86 6.30
CA VAL A 12 2.75 -18.55 6.96
C VAL A 12 4.20 -18.06 6.95
N LYS A 13 5.16 -18.95 7.21
CA LYS A 13 6.59 -18.59 7.10
C LYS A 13 6.97 -18.19 5.67
N MET A 14 6.46 -18.89 4.66
CA MET A 14 6.69 -18.55 3.25
C MET A 14 6.09 -17.19 2.92
N MET A 15 4.86 -16.90 3.35
CA MET A 15 4.22 -15.58 3.19
C MET A 15 5.07 -14.47 3.84
N MET A 16 5.47 -14.63 5.10
CA MET A 16 6.28 -13.64 5.81
C MET A 16 7.66 -13.45 5.19
N SER A 17 8.29 -14.52 4.68
CA SER A 17 9.56 -14.41 3.95
C SER A 17 9.40 -13.69 2.61
N ALA A 18 8.30 -13.90 1.91
CA ALA A 18 8.00 -13.18 0.68
C ALA A 18 7.81 -11.68 0.94
N PHE A 19 7.03 -11.32 1.97
CA PHE A 19 6.85 -9.92 2.38
C PHE A 19 8.18 -9.30 2.81
N SER A 20 8.98 -10.01 3.62
CA SER A 20 10.32 -9.53 4.00
C SER A 20 11.23 -9.29 2.81
N ASN A 21 11.09 -10.04 1.72
CA ASN A 21 11.87 -9.79 0.51
C ASN A 21 11.35 -8.54 -0.24
N MET A 22 10.02 -8.36 -0.32
CA MET A 22 9.39 -7.15 -0.91
C MET A 22 9.87 -5.88 -0.19
N GLU A 23 10.01 -5.92 1.15
CA GLU A 23 10.55 -4.77 1.89
C GLU A 23 11.97 -4.38 1.50
N THR A 24 12.81 -5.33 1.08
CA THR A 24 14.16 -4.98 0.61
C THR A 24 14.11 -4.24 -0.73
N ILE A 25 13.12 -4.56 -1.58
CA ILE A 25 12.85 -3.86 -2.83
C ILE A 25 12.34 -2.44 -2.53
N HIS A 26 11.45 -2.29 -1.54
CA HIS A 26 10.98 -0.97 -1.09
C HIS A 26 12.14 -0.08 -0.64
N ILE A 27 13.02 -0.59 0.24
CA ILE A 27 14.19 0.15 0.73
C ILE A 27 15.05 0.64 -0.44
N ALA A 28 15.38 -0.25 -1.39
CA ALA A 28 16.18 0.11 -2.55
C ALA A 28 15.49 1.15 -3.45
N ALA A 29 14.18 1.04 -3.65
CA ALA A 29 13.42 1.94 -4.49
C ALA A 29 13.34 3.37 -3.91
N TYR A 30 13.10 3.51 -2.61
CA TYR A 30 13.05 4.82 -1.95
C TYR A 30 14.46 5.43 -1.75
N ALA A 31 15.51 4.61 -1.56
CA ALA A 31 16.89 5.09 -1.58
C ALA A 31 17.26 5.68 -2.95
N LEU A 32 16.94 4.96 -4.02
CA LEU A 32 17.15 5.43 -5.39
C LEU A 32 16.38 6.72 -5.68
N LEU A 33 15.17 6.87 -5.15
CA LEU A 33 14.39 8.11 -5.28
C LEU A 33 15.17 9.30 -4.70
N LEU A 34 15.66 9.18 -3.46
CA LEU A 34 16.41 10.24 -2.78
C LEU A 34 17.68 10.61 -3.53
N GLU A 35 18.45 9.61 -3.97
CA GLU A 35 19.65 9.83 -4.80
C GLU A 35 19.32 10.56 -6.11
N THR A 36 18.23 10.15 -6.78
CA THR A 36 17.82 10.70 -8.08
C THR A 36 17.44 12.17 -7.99
N ILE A 37 16.81 12.59 -6.89
CA ILE A 37 16.44 14.00 -6.66
C ILE A 37 17.59 14.81 -6.03
N GLY A 38 18.74 14.19 -5.78
CA GLY A 38 19.95 14.84 -5.26
C GLY A 38 19.88 15.20 -3.77
N MET A 39 19.11 14.46 -2.97
CA MET A 39 19.10 14.64 -1.51
C MET A 39 20.44 14.20 -0.91
N PRO A 40 20.95 14.92 0.11
CA PRO A 40 22.17 14.53 0.81
C PRO A 40 21.97 13.27 1.66
N ASP A 41 23.04 12.52 1.89
CA ASP A 41 23.00 11.29 2.72
C ASP A 41 22.48 11.53 4.15
N SER A 42 22.60 12.76 4.67
CA SER A 42 22.03 13.14 5.96
C SER A 42 20.52 12.94 6.04
N GLU A 43 19.82 12.97 4.90
CA GLU A 43 18.38 12.77 4.82
C GLU A 43 17.98 11.34 5.22
N PHE A 44 18.84 10.34 5.04
CA PHE A 44 18.59 8.97 5.51
C PHE A 44 18.49 8.89 7.03
N THR A 45 19.09 9.83 7.75
CA THR A 45 19.03 9.91 9.22
C THR A 45 18.16 11.04 9.73
N ALA A 46 17.62 11.89 8.84
CA ALA A 46 16.84 13.06 9.22
C ALA A 46 15.59 12.72 10.03
N PHE A 47 15.04 11.51 9.88
CA PHE A 47 13.94 11.02 10.73
C PHE A 47 14.28 11.01 12.22
N LEU A 48 15.57 10.90 12.57
CA LEU A 48 16.04 11.06 13.94
C LEU A 48 16.04 12.52 14.38
N ASP A 49 15.86 13.52 13.55
CA ASP A 49 15.89 14.91 14.02
C ASP A 49 14.50 15.47 14.34
N TYR A 50 13.44 14.77 13.92
CA TYR A 50 12.05 15.20 14.14
C TYR A 50 11.36 14.39 15.23
N GLN A 51 10.81 15.08 16.21
CA GLN A 51 10.13 14.45 17.35
C GLN A 51 8.95 13.59 16.90
N GLU A 52 8.20 14.03 15.89
CA GLU A 52 7.03 13.36 15.35
C GLU A 52 7.40 12.01 14.71
N MET A 53 8.56 11.93 14.06
CA MET A 53 9.07 10.68 13.48
C MET A 53 9.69 9.77 14.55
N ARG A 54 10.40 10.33 15.54
CA ARG A 54 10.87 9.58 16.72
C ARG A 54 9.71 8.96 17.51
N ASP A 55 8.65 9.72 17.77
CA ASP A 55 7.47 9.25 18.51
C ASP A 55 6.84 8.04 17.82
N LYS A 56 6.72 8.07 16.48
CA LYS A 56 6.25 6.93 15.67
C LYS A 56 7.15 5.71 15.84
N HIS A 57 8.45 5.89 15.67
CA HIS A 57 9.43 4.82 15.83
C HIS A 57 9.39 4.19 17.24
N ASP A 58 9.39 5.02 18.28
CA ASP A 58 9.39 4.58 19.67
C ASP A 58 8.08 3.87 20.05
N TYR A 59 6.95 4.29 19.47
CA TYR A 59 5.68 3.60 19.65
C TYR A 59 5.71 2.18 19.07
N MET A 60 6.28 2.00 17.88
CA MET A 60 6.40 0.67 17.24
C MET A 60 7.24 -0.32 18.07
N GLN A 61 8.21 0.18 18.86
CA GLN A 61 9.06 -0.69 19.71
C GLN A 61 8.33 -1.27 20.93
N LYS A 62 7.16 -0.76 21.29
CA LYS A 62 6.37 -1.22 22.46
C LYS A 62 5.66 -2.56 22.23
N PHE A 63 5.58 -3.03 20.98
CA PHE A 63 4.86 -4.23 20.61
C PHE A 63 5.74 -5.48 20.71
N GLY A 64 5.17 -6.56 21.24
CA GLY A 64 5.87 -7.80 21.57
C GLY A 64 5.10 -9.04 21.16
N VAL A 65 5.71 -10.22 21.36
CA VAL A 65 5.13 -11.50 20.94
C VAL A 65 5.23 -12.57 22.03
N GLU A 66 5.34 -12.15 23.29
CA GLU A 66 5.59 -13.06 24.41
C GLU A 66 4.30 -13.78 24.85
N THR A 67 3.14 -13.14 24.68
CA THR A 67 1.82 -13.75 24.92
C THR A 67 0.95 -13.72 23.67
N ASN A 68 -0.09 -14.57 23.62
CA ASN A 68 -1.06 -14.54 22.54
C ASN A 68 -1.73 -13.15 22.40
N ALA A 69 -1.94 -12.44 23.51
CA ALA A 69 -2.54 -11.11 23.50
C ALA A 69 -1.57 -10.10 22.85
N ASP A 70 -0.28 -10.21 23.14
CA ASP A 70 0.75 -9.36 22.51
C ASP A 70 0.86 -9.66 21.02
N ILE A 71 0.77 -10.94 20.63
CA ILE A 71 0.75 -11.34 19.21
C ILE A 71 -0.45 -10.72 18.49
N ALA A 72 -1.65 -10.81 19.07
CA ALA A 72 -2.84 -10.22 18.46
C ALA A 72 -2.73 -8.69 18.30
N ARG A 73 -2.26 -7.99 19.34
CA ARG A 73 -2.01 -6.54 19.28
C ARG A 73 -0.93 -6.19 18.25
N THR A 74 0.13 -6.99 18.15
CA THR A 74 1.21 -6.81 17.18
C THR A 74 0.71 -6.99 15.75
N LEU A 75 -0.07 -8.05 15.46
CA LEU A 75 -0.64 -8.26 14.13
C LEU A 75 -1.56 -7.09 13.72
N ALA A 76 -2.42 -6.64 14.64
CA ALA A 76 -3.30 -5.51 14.40
C ALA A 76 -2.51 -4.20 14.19
N MET A 77 -1.48 -3.95 15.00
CA MET A 77 -0.63 -2.76 14.87
C MET A 77 0.15 -2.75 13.55
N PHE A 78 0.98 -3.75 13.29
CA PHE A 78 1.87 -3.73 12.13
C PHE A 78 1.09 -3.89 10.82
N GLY A 79 0.24 -4.91 10.71
CA GLY A 79 -0.52 -5.14 9.48
C GLY A 79 -1.65 -4.13 9.29
N GLY A 80 -2.44 -3.90 10.35
CA GLY A 80 -3.60 -3.02 10.27
C GLY A 80 -3.24 -1.54 10.21
N PHE A 81 -2.39 -1.06 11.12
CA PHE A 81 -2.18 0.37 11.32
C PHE A 81 -0.87 0.89 10.72
N THR A 82 0.24 0.16 10.76
CA THR A 82 1.47 0.61 10.11
C THR A 82 1.38 0.48 8.60
N GLU A 83 1.25 -0.75 8.09
CA GLU A 83 1.17 -1.02 6.64
C GLU A 83 -0.15 -0.48 6.06
N GLY A 84 -1.26 -0.71 6.76
CA GLY A 84 -2.59 -0.39 6.28
C GLY A 84 -3.08 1.05 6.47
N LEU A 85 -2.39 1.89 7.26
CA LEU A 85 -2.83 3.27 7.58
C LEU A 85 -1.69 4.29 7.49
N GLN A 86 -0.58 4.11 8.23
CA GLN A 86 0.50 5.11 8.27
C GLN A 86 1.15 5.29 6.90
N LEU A 87 1.47 4.20 6.19
CA LEU A 87 2.06 4.28 4.86
C LEU A 87 1.09 4.89 3.82
N PHE A 88 -0.20 4.62 3.94
CA PHE A 88 -1.22 5.15 3.03
C PHE A 88 -1.36 6.67 3.10
N ALA A 89 -1.13 7.28 4.27
CA ALA A 89 -1.06 8.74 4.40
C ALA A 89 0.08 9.32 3.56
N SER A 90 1.28 8.74 3.67
CA SER A 90 2.45 9.13 2.89
C SER A 90 2.25 8.90 1.39
N PHE A 91 1.63 7.76 1.01
CA PHE A 91 1.31 7.48 -0.38
C PHE A 91 0.32 8.50 -0.97
N ALA A 92 -0.71 8.90 -0.23
CA ALA A 92 -1.63 9.95 -0.67
C ALA A 92 -0.87 11.26 -0.95
N MET A 93 0.02 11.67 -0.06
CA MET A 93 0.84 12.87 -0.24
C MET A 93 1.75 12.77 -1.47
N LEU A 94 2.46 11.65 -1.64
CA LEU A 94 3.36 11.44 -2.77
C LEU A 94 2.61 11.30 -4.11
N MET A 95 1.43 10.68 -4.13
CA MET A 95 0.61 10.54 -5.34
C MET A 95 -0.01 11.85 -5.81
N ASN A 96 -0.02 12.89 -4.97
CA ASN A 96 -0.45 14.23 -5.39
C ASN A 96 0.50 14.86 -6.43
N PHE A 97 1.78 14.47 -6.48
CA PHE A 97 2.71 14.92 -7.52
C PHE A 97 2.33 14.39 -8.93
N PRO A 98 2.20 13.07 -9.16
CA PRO A 98 1.78 12.54 -10.46
C PRO A 98 0.35 12.96 -10.84
N ARG A 99 -0.52 13.25 -9.86
CA ARG A 99 -1.86 13.86 -10.12
C ARG A 99 -1.74 15.16 -10.90
N HIS A 100 -0.68 15.91 -10.64
CA HIS A 100 -0.35 17.16 -11.31
C HIS A 100 0.74 17.00 -12.38
N ASN A 101 0.88 15.79 -12.96
CA ASN A 101 1.85 15.44 -13.99
C ASN A 101 3.34 15.63 -13.59
N LYS A 102 3.65 15.68 -12.29
CA LYS A 102 5.01 15.79 -11.76
C LYS A 102 5.52 14.44 -11.29
N MET A 103 6.83 14.23 -11.35
CA MET A 103 7.50 13.05 -10.78
C MET A 103 6.87 11.71 -11.18
N LYS A 104 6.53 11.53 -12.46
CA LYS A 104 5.82 10.34 -12.97
C LYS A 104 6.53 9.01 -12.62
N GLY A 105 7.86 8.99 -12.67
CA GLY A 105 8.65 7.82 -12.26
C GLY A 105 8.49 7.47 -10.78
N MET A 106 8.51 8.48 -9.89
CA MET A 106 8.18 8.28 -8.48
C MET A 106 6.74 7.77 -8.30
N GLY A 107 5.78 8.33 -9.05
CA GLY A 107 4.40 7.87 -9.02
C GLY A 107 4.23 6.39 -9.36
N GLN A 108 5.04 5.86 -10.28
CA GLN A 108 5.04 4.44 -10.61
C GLN A 108 5.59 3.58 -9.45
N ILE A 109 6.70 3.98 -8.85
CA ILE A 109 7.27 3.30 -7.66
C ILE A 109 6.25 3.28 -6.51
N VAL A 110 5.63 4.43 -6.23
CA VAL A 110 4.62 4.53 -5.16
C VAL A 110 3.40 3.65 -5.46
N SER A 111 2.96 3.56 -6.72
CA SER A 111 1.84 2.69 -7.09
C SER A 111 2.14 1.21 -6.84
N TRP A 112 3.38 0.76 -7.11
CA TRP A 112 3.81 -0.60 -6.81
C TRP A 112 3.93 -0.84 -5.30
N SER A 113 4.48 0.11 -4.54
CA SER A 113 4.48 0.01 -3.07
C SER A 113 3.07 -0.09 -2.50
N VAL A 114 2.11 0.72 -2.98
CA VAL A 114 0.72 0.64 -2.51
C VAL A 114 0.13 -0.75 -2.74
N ARG A 115 0.43 -1.39 -3.88
CA ARG A 115 -0.03 -2.75 -4.18
C ARG A 115 0.55 -3.77 -3.20
N ASP A 116 1.85 -3.69 -2.95
CA ASP A 116 2.55 -4.65 -2.09
C ASP A 116 2.14 -4.44 -0.61
N GLU A 117 2.06 -3.20 -0.12
CA GLU A 117 1.55 -2.90 1.23
C GLU A 117 0.07 -3.28 1.43
N SER A 118 -0.74 -3.18 0.37
CA SER A 118 -2.12 -3.67 0.40
C SER A 118 -2.17 -5.18 0.63
N LEU A 119 -1.28 -5.93 -0.03
CA LEU A 119 -1.15 -7.37 0.13
C LEU A 119 -0.62 -7.74 1.52
N HIS A 120 0.36 -6.99 2.04
CA HIS A 120 0.91 -7.19 3.38
C HIS A 120 -0.19 -7.03 4.44
N CYS A 121 -0.90 -5.91 4.39
CA CYS A 121 -2.02 -5.61 5.28
C CYS A 121 -3.09 -6.71 5.24
N GLU A 122 -3.52 -7.15 4.04
CA GLU A 122 -4.51 -8.22 3.90
C GLU A 122 -4.03 -9.55 4.47
N GLY A 123 -2.79 -9.93 4.17
CA GLY A 123 -2.18 -11.16 4.65
C GLY A 123 -2.11 -11.19 6.18
N ILE A 124 -1.68 -10.09 6.79
CA ILE A 124 -1.59 -9.98 8.25
C ILE A 124 -2.96 -9.92 8.92
N ILE A 125 -3.95 -9.26 8.33
CA ILE A 125 -5.35 -9.27 8.84
C ILE A 125 -5.95 -10.68 8.78
N LYS A 126 -5.71 -11.42 7.69
CA LYS A 126 -6.13 -12.84 7.61
C LYS A 126 -5.46 -13.69 8.68
N LEU A 127 -4.17 -13.47 8.91
CA LEU A 127 -3.42 -14.16 9.97
C LEU A 127 -3.93 -13.79 11.37
N TYR A 128 -4.29 -12.54 11.62
CA TYR A 128 -4.92 -12.08 12.86
C TYR A 128 -6.23 -12.83 13.13
N HIS A 129 -7.11 -12.94 12.13
CA HIS A 129 -8.38 -13.66 12.27
C HIS A 129 -8.18 -15.16 12.49
N ALA A 130 -7.27 -15.79 11.74
CA ALA A 130 -6.95 -17.20 11.93
C ALA A 130 -6.39 -17.46 13.33
N PHE A 131 -5.45 -16.63 13.78
CA PHE A 131 -4.86 -16.74 15.10
C PHE A 131 -5.90 -16.57 16.21
N ASN A 132 -6.81 -15.59 16.09
CA ASN A 132 -7.90 -15.42 17.04
C ASN A 132 -8.90 -16.58 17.01
N ALA A 133 -9.22 -17.12 15.84
CA ALA A 133 -10.11 -18.27 15.72
C ALA A 133 -9.55 -19.51 16.43
N GLU A 134 -8.23 -19.71 16.40
CA GLU A 134 -7.57 -20.83 17.06
C GLU A 134 -7.37 -20.63 18.57
N THR A 135 -7.18 -19.38 19.01
CA THR A 135 -6.76 -19.09 20.40
C THR A 135 -7.85 -18.44 21.26
N GLY A 136 -8.86 -17.83 20.66
CA GLY A 136 -9.87 -17.02 21.34
C GLY A 136 -9.30 -15.80 22.09
N VAL A 137 -8.11 -15.32 21.69
CA VAL A 137 -7.36 -14.36 22.50
C VAL A 137 -7.90 -12.93 22.45
N VAL A 138 -8.64 -12.57 21.39
CA VAL A 138 -9.22 -11.24 21.24
C VAL A 138 -10.47 -11.15 22.12
N THR A 139 -10.22 -11.05 23.42
CA THR A 139 -11.20 -10.70 24.43
C THR A 139 -11.55 -9.22 24.32
N LYS A 140 -12.59 -8.78 25.03
CA LYS A 140 -12.96 -7.36 25.09
C LYS A 140 -11.78 -6.46 25.46
N SER A 141 -10.96 -6.84 26.44
CA SER A 141 -9.79 -6.06 26.85
C SER A 141 -8.77 -5.93 25.71
N VAL A 142 -8.49 -7.01 24.98
CA VAL A 142 -7.53 -6.97 23.86
C VAL A 142 -8.10 -6.15 22.69
N ALA A 143 -9.40 -6.27 22.43
CA ALA A 143 -10.10 -5.45 21.44
C ALA A 143 -10.02 -3.95 21.79
N ASP A 144 -10.29 -3.59 23.05
CA ASP A 144 -10.20 -2.22 23.55
C ASP A 144 -8.76 -1.68 23.41
N ASP A 145 -7.74 -2.48 23.72
CA ASP A 145 -6.33 -2.10 23.52
C ASP A 145 -5.98 -1.85 22.04
N ILE A 146 -6.49 -2.68 21.12
CA ILE A 146 -6.26 -2.50 19.67
C ILE A 146 -6.94 -1.22 19.19
N ILE A 147 -8.13 -0.90 19.70
CA ILE A 147 -8.84 0.33 19.38
C ILE A 147 -8.06 1.56 19.88
N ASP A 148 -7.53 1.50 21.10
CA ASP A 148 -6.71 2.59 21.64
C ASP A 148 -5.37 2.73 20.91
N CYS A 149 -4.81 1.62 20.41
CA CYS A 149 -3.69 1.63 19.48
C CYS A 149 -4.03 2.40 18.20
N CYS A 150 -5.19 2.11 17.58
CA CYS A 150 -5.66 2.84 16.39
C CYS A 150 -5.74 4.35 16.64
N LYS A 151 -6.35 4.77 17.76
CA LYS A 151 -6.44 6.19 18.14
C LYS A 151 -5.06 6.83 18.32
N THR A 152 -4.14 6.09 18.95
CA THR A 152 -2.77 6.56 19.16
C THR A 152 -2.05 6.76 17.84
N VAL A 153 -2.15 5.81 16.92
CA VAL A 153 -1.55 5.90 15.58
C VAL A 153 -2.10 7.08 14.80
N VAL A 154 -3.43 7.30 14.80
CA VAL A 154 -4.04 8.46 14.14
C VAL A 154 -3.52 9.77 14.72
N GLY A 155 -3.38 9.86 16.06
CA GLY A 155 -2.79 11.04 16.70
C GLY A 155 -1.31 11.26 16.36
N LEU A 156 -0.53 10.19 16.17
CA LEU A 156 0.86 10.29 15.70
C LEU A 156 0.93 10.74 14.24
N GLU A 157 0.03 10.24 13.39
CA GLU A 157 -0.03 10.67 12.00
C GLU A 157 -0.50 12.11 11.85
N ASP A 158 -1.45 12.58 12.65
CA ASP A 158 -1.88 13.98 12.63
C ASP A 158 -0.68 14.93 12.83
N LYS A 159 0.22 14.61 13.78
CA LYS A 159 1.46 15.38 14.00
C LYS A 159 2.44 15.27 12.83
N PHE A 160 2.59 14.07 12.27
CA PHE A 160 3.45 13.85 11.11
C PHE A 160 2.96 14.62 9.87
N ILE A 161 1.64 14.68 9.66
CA ILE A 161 1.03 15.49 8.60
C ILE A 161 1.33 16.97 8.85
N ASP A 162 1.13 17.47 10.08
CA ASP A 162 1.44 18.87 10.40
C ASP A 162 2.91 19.21 10.12
N LEU A 163 3.84 18.30 10.43
CA LEU A 163 5.24 18.42 10.07
C LEU A 163 5.46 18.44 8.54
N ALA A 164 4.85 17.50 7.81
CA ALA A 164 4.97 17.40 6.35
C ALA A 164 4.45 18.64 5.60
N PHE A 165 3.44 19.31 6.16
CA PHE A 165 2.85 20.54 5.64
C PHE A 165 3.41 21.81 6.30
N SER A 166 4.46 21.73 7.12
CA SER A 166 5.06 22.88 7.81
C SER A 166 5.60 23.97 6.87
N ALA A 167 6.01 23.57 5.65
CA ALA A 167 6.43 24.49 4.59
C ALA A 167 5.26 25.12 3.81
N GLY A 168 4.02 24.79 4.16
CA GLY A 168 2.79 25.25 3.52
C GLY A 168 2.05 24.15 2.75
N GLU A 169 0.87 24.51 2.27
CA GLU A 169 0.02 23.61 1.48
C GLU A 169 0.62 23.30 0.11
N VAL A 170 0.29 22.10 -0.39
CA VAL A 170 0.66 21.67 -1.73
C VAL A 170 -0.56 21.85 -2.63
N GLN A 171 -0.32 22.17 -3.90
CA GLN A 171 -1.38 22.32 -4.91
C GLN A 171 -2.40 21.16 -4.83
N GLY A 172 -3.68 21.49 -4.59
CA GLY A 172 -4.79 20.55 -4.63
C GLY A 172 -4.88 19.58 -3.44
N MET A 173 -4.16 19.84 -2.33
CA MET A 173 -4.13 18.99 -1.14
C MET A 173 -3.81 19.79 0.12
N THR A 174 -4.74 19.79 1.07
CA THR A 174 -4.58 20.41 2.41
C THR A 174 -4.19 19.35 3.45
N PRO A 175 -3.61 19.75 4.60
CA PRO A 175 -3.39 18.81 5.70
C PRO A 175 -4.71 18.21 6.22
N GLU A 176 -5.80 18.98 6.23
CA GLU A 176 -7.14 18.52 6.62
C GLU A 176 -7.66 17.39 5.72
N ASP A 177 -7.40 17.46 4.40
CA ASP A 177 -7.76 16.41 3.45
C ASP A 177 -7.09 15.07 3.83
N ILE A 178 -5.80 15.09 4.18
CA ILE A 178 -5.07 13.89 4.58
C ILE A 178 -5.52 13.41 5.97
N LYS A 179 -5.76 14.32 6.92
CA LYS A 179 -6.30 13.99 8.25
C LYS A 179 -7.67 13.31 8.16
N ALA A 180 -8.54 13.77 7.27
CA ALA A 180 -9.82 13.13 6.98
C ALA A 180 -9.64 11.74 6.36
N TYR A 181 -8.71 11.62 5.41
CA TYR A 181 -8.37 10.34 4.78
C TYR A 181 -7.85 9.30 5.78
N ILE A 182 -6.99 9.70 6.72
CA ILE A 182 -6.48 8.79 7.76
C ILE A 182 -7.60 8.27 8.66
N ARG A 183 -8.55 9.13 9.06
CA ARG A 183 -9.71 8.72 9.86
C ARG A 183 -10.60 7.73 9.10
N PHE A 184 -10.80 7.97 7.79
CA PHE A 184 -11.51 7.04 6.90
C PHE A 184 -10.84 5.66 6.85
N ILE A 185 -9.51 5.64 6.63
CA ILE A 185 -8.73 4.38 6.60
C ILE A 185 -8.72 3.72 7.99
N ALA A 186 -8.61 4.47 9.07
CA ALA A 186 -8.62 3.93 10.43
C ALA A 186 -9.91 3.16 10.75
N ASP A 187 -11.07 3.77 10.50
CA ASP A 187 -12.35 3.09 10.69
C ASP A 187 -12.49 1.89 9.74
N TRP A 188 -11.93 1.98 8.53
CA TRP A 188 -11.91 0.85 7.61
C TRP A 188 -11.08 -0.34 8.11
N ARG A 189 -9.89 -0.09 8.68
CA ARG A 189 -9.05 -1.14 9.28
C ARG A 189 -9.71 -1.74 10.52
N LEU A 190 -10.37 -0.92 11.34
CA LEU A 190 -11.16 -1.41 12.48
C LEU A 190 -12.30 -2.34 12.01
N ARG A 191 -13.03 -1.99 10.95
CA ARG A 191 -14.03 -2.89 10.34
C ARG A 191 -13.42 -4.21 9.88
N GLN A 192 -12.28 -4.18 9.20
CA GLN A 192 -11.60 -5.38 8.73
C GLN A 192 -11.11 -6.27 9.88
N LEU A 193 -10.77 -5.69 11.04
CA LEU A 193 -10.42 -6.40 12.26
C LEU A 193 -11.65 -6.87 13.07
N HIS A 194 -12.88 -6.62 12.58
CA HIS A 194 -14.15 -6.84 13.28
C HIS A 194 -14.25 -6.09 14.62
N LEU A 195 -13.73 -4.87 14.66
CA LEU A 195 -13.76 -3.98 15.82
C LEU A 195 -14.68 -2.78 15.57
N PRO A 196 -15.30 -2.19 16.61
CA PRO A 196 -16.07 -0.96 16.49
C PRO A 196 -15.25 0.19 15.90
N GLU A 197 -15.88 0.95 15.02
CA GLU A 197 -15.37 2.21 14.49
C GLU A 197 -15.30 3.27 15.59
N VAL A 198 -14.38 4.23 15.45
CA VAL A 198 -14.16 5.26 16.49
C VAL A 198 -14.21 6.69 15.97
N PHE A 199 -13.95 6.91 14.68
CA PHE A 199 -13.93 8.26 14.12
C PHE A 199 -15.27 8.65 13.48
N GLY A 200 -16.18 7.69 13.29
CA GLY A 200 -17.46 7.92 12.62
C GLY A 200 -17.28 8.49 11.22
N GLY A 201 -16.18 8.09 10.56
CA GLY A 201 -15.70 8.68 9.32
C GLY A 201 -16.71 8.60 8.18
N ALA A 202 -16.49 9.44 7.16
CA ALA A 202 -17.29 9.41 5.95
C ALA A 202 -17.35 7.99 5.36
N ARG A 203 -18.53 7.54 4.93
CA ARG A 203 -18.65 6.23 4.24
C ARG A 203 -17.93 6.20 2.89
N GLU A 204 -17.61 7.37 2.36
CA GLU A 204 -16.97 7.56 1.07
C GLU A 204 -15.55 8.11 1.27
N ASN A 205 -14.65 7.69 0.39
CA ASN A 205 -13.25 8.09 0.41
C ASN A 205 -13.13 9.61 0.18
N PRO A 206 -12.53 10.39 1.10
CA PRO A 206 -12.40 11.83 0.95
C PRO A 206 -11.42 12.25 -0.15
N LEU A 207 -10.61 11.32 -0.68
CA LEU A 207 -9.67 11.53 -1.78
C LEU A 207 -10.07 10.66 -2.99
N PRO A 208 -11.20 10.94 -3.68
CA PRO A 208 -11.67 10.09 -4.78
C PRO A 208 -10.70 10.01 -5.96
N TRP A 209 -9.86 11.04 -6.14
CA TRP A 209 -8.81 11.05 -7.14
C TRP A 209 -7.74 9.99 -6.85
N LEU A 210 -7.44 9.72 -5.59
CA LEU A 210 -6.41 8.74 -5.20
C LEU A 210 -6.83 7.34 -5.64
N GLN A 211 -8.11 6.99 -5.44
CA GLN A 211 -8.69 5.76 -5.97
C GLN A 211 -8.52 5.65 -7.48
N SER A 212 -8.91 6.70 -8.23
CA SER A 212 -8.84 6.67 -9.69
C SER A 212 -7.40 6.52 -10.21
N MET A 213 -6.42 7.10 -9.51
CA MET A 213 -5.02 6.98 -9.88
C MET A 213 -4.45 5.60 -9.58
N LEU A 214 -4.74 5.05 -8.40
CA LEU A 214 -4.29 3.71 -8.03
C LEU A 214 -4.98 2.62 -8.86
N SER A 215 -6.22 2.84 -9.27
CA SER A 215 -6.99 1.90 -10.10
C SER A 215 -6.62 1.99 -11.59
N GLY A 216 -6.04 3.10 -12.03
CA GLY A 216 -5.72 3.38 -13.43
C GLY A 216 -4.32 2.94 -13.87
N VAL A 217 -3.39 2.72 -12.93
CA VAL A 217 -1.98 2.39 -13.25
C VAL A 217 -1.75 0.89 -13.39
N GLU A 218 -2.41 0.05 -12.59
CA GLU A 218 -2.45 -1.40 -12.75
C GLU A 218 -3.81 -1.89 -12.26
N HIS A 219 -4.39 -2.88 -12.93
CA HIS A 219 -5.69 -3.44 -12.58
C HIS A 219 -5.83 -3.72 -11.07
N ALA A 220 -6.85 -3.07 -10.48
CA ALA A 220 -7.48 -3.33 -9.19
C ALA A 220 -6.75 -2.85 -7.90
N ASN A 221 -7.24 -1.73 -7.37
CA ASN A 221 -7.50 -1.65 -5.93
C ASN A 221 -8.65 -2.61 -5.61
N PHE A 222 -8.31 -3.82 -5.13
CA PHE A 222 -9.28 -4.89 -4.81
C PHE A 222 -10.35 -4.45 -3.79
N PHE A 223 -10.10 -3.39 -3.03
CA PHE A 223 -10.90 -2.97 -1.88
C PHE A 223 -12.07 -2.03 -2.17
N GLU A 224 -12.19 -1.48 -3.39
CA GLU A 224 -13.29 -0.56 -3.74
C GLU A 224 -14.00 -0.93 -5.06
N ALA A 225 -13.59 -1.99 -5.74
CA ALA A 225 -14.16 -2.36 -7.03
C ALA A 225 -15.47 -3.16 -6.87
N ARG A 226 -16.60 -2.57 -7.30
CA ARG A 226 -17.75 -3.38 -7.73
C ARG A 226 -17.34 -4.06 -9.03
N SER A 227 -17.26 -5.39 -9.03
CA SER A 227 -17.02 -6.17 -10.26
C SER A 227 -18.13 -5.86 -11.27
N THR A 228 -17.80 -5.04 -12.26
CA THR A 228 -18.65 -4.84 -13.43
C THR A 228 -17.78 -4.91 -14.67
N GLU A 229 -17.25 -6.10 -14.98
CA GLU A 229 -16.82 -6.39 -16.35
C GLU A 229 -17.28 -7.76 -16.84
N TYR A 230 -18.43 -7.75 -17.52
CA TYR A 230 -18.57 -8.38 -18.82
C TYR A 230 -19.01 -7.27 -19.78
N SER A 231 -18.14 -6.81 -20.69
CA SER A 231 -18.48 -6.43 -22.08
C SER A 231 -17.29 -5.86 -22.87
N LYS A 232 -16.74 -6.71 -23.75
CA LYS A 232 -16.25 -6.46 -25.12
C LYS A 232 -15.66 -5.07 -25.46
N ALA A 233 -14.34 -5.00 -25.58
CA ALA A 233 -13.71 -4.19 -26.63
C ALA A 233 -13.64 -5.02 -27.92
N ALA A 234 -14.43 -4.64 -28.93
CA ALA A 234 -14.44 -5.30 -30.23
C ALA A 234 -13.15 -4.99 -31.00
N THR A 235 -12.21 -5.93 -31.02
CA THR A 235 -11.19 -5.99 -32.07
C THR A 235 -11.90 -6.19 -33.41
N LYS A 236 -11.74 -5.24 -34.34
CA LYS A 236 -12.21 -5.39 -35.72
C LYS A 236 -11.11 -6.04 -36.55
N GLY A 237 -11.42 -7.15 -37.20
CA GLY A 237 -10.52 -7.90 -38.09
C GLY A 237 -10.96 -9.36 -38.17
N GLN A 238 -10.68 -10.03 -39.30
CA GLN A 238 -10.92 -11.47 -39.42
C GLN A 238 -9.63 -12.24 -39.09
N TRP A 239 -9.75 -13.31 -38.29
CA TRP A 239 -8.61 -14.18 -37.98
C TRP A 239 -8.19 -15.04 -39.17
N HIS A 240 -9.11 -15.32 -40.08
CA HIS A 240 -8.94 -16.23 -41.22
C HIS A 240 -9.36 -15.55 -42.52
N GLY A 241 -8.87 -16.07 -43.66
CA GLY A 241 -9.14 -15.53 -45.00
C GLY A 241 -7.98 -14.71 -45.56
N GLU A 242 -8.03 -14.37 -46.85
CA GLU A 242 -6.96 -13.66 -47.56
C GLU A 242 -6.64 -12.26 -47.00
N ALA A 243 -7.60 -11.64 -46.31
CA ALA A 243 -7.44 -10.36 -45.59
C ALA A 243 -7.26 -10.55 -44.07
N GLY A 244 -7.04 -11.79 -43.63
CA GLY A 244 -6.87 -12.14 -42.23
C GLY A 244 -5.45 -11.96 -41.73
N VAL A 245 -5.30 -11.89 -40.41
CA VAL A 245 -4.04 -11.56 -39.72
C VAL A 245 -2.86 -12.46 -40.14
N TRP A 246 -3.12 -13.75 -40.35
CA TRP A 246 -2.08 -14.71 -40.75
C TRP A 246 -1.61 -14.52 -42.20
N ALA A 247 -2.53 -14.20 -43.12
CA ALA A 247 -2.18 -13.93 -44.52
C ALA A 247 -1.35 -12.63 -44.65
N GLU A 248 -1.61 -11.64 -43.82
CA GLU A 248 -0.84 -10.39 -43.78
C GLU A 248 0.57 -10.60 -43.21
N PHE A 249 0.68 -11.45 -42.19
CA PHE A 249 1.97 -11.85 -41.62
C PHE A 249 2.84 -12.60 -42.64
N ASP A 250 2.26 -13.54 -43.38
CA ASP A 250 2.96 -14.29 -44.42
C ASP A 250 3.43 -13.38 -45.58
N ARG A 251 2.60 -12.40 -45.99
CA ARG A 251 2.99 -11.36 -46.98
C ARG A 251 4.13 -10.46 -46.49
N SER A 252 4.17 -10.16 -45.20
CA SER A 252 5.26 -9.38 -44.61
C SER A 252 6.57 -10.16 -44.60
N LEU A 253 6.52 -11.47 -44.40
CA LEU A 253 7.71 -12.33 -44.40
C LEU A 253 8.28 -12.52 -45.81
N SER A 254 7.43 -12.68 -46.82
CA SER A 254 7.88 -12.85 -48.21
C SER A 254 8.55 -11.59 -48.77
N ARG A 255 8.03 -10.39 -48.47
CA ARG A 255 8.69 -9.12 -48.85
C ARG A 255 10.09 -8.96 -48.27
N ARG A 256 10.33 -9.49 -47.06
CA ARG A 256 11.66 -9.46 -46.42
C ARG A 256 12.67 -10.43 -47.06
N ALA A 257 12.21 -11.47 -47.73
CA ALA A 257 13.07 -12.43 -48.40
C ALA A 257 13.54 -11.92 -49.78
N GLU A 258 12.79 -11.01 -50.42
CA GLU A 258 13.13 -10.43 -51.73
C GLU A 258 14.21 -9.33 -51.64
N ASP A 259 14.40 -8.71 -50.47
CA ASP A 259 15.37 -7.61 -50.24
C ASP A 259 16.79 -8.08 -49.85
N ILE A 260 17.11 -9.38 -49.95
CA ILE A 260 18.46 -9.89 -49.71
C ILE A 260 19.20 -9.99 -51.06
N PRO A 261 20.23 -9.17 -51.34
CA PRO A 261 21.00 -9.29 -52.56
C PRO A 261 21.74 -10.63 -52.57
N ALA A 262 21.62 -11.39 -53.66
CA ALA A 262 22.49 -12.55 -53.90
C ALA A 262 23.88 -12.05 -54.30
N GLU A 263 24.87 -12.36 -53.46
CA GLU A 263 26.34 -12.12 -53.54
C GLU A 263 26.85 -10.96 -54.42
#